data_AF-A0A198ADN0-F1
#
_entry.id   AF-A0A198ADN0-F1
#
_cell.length_a   1.000
_cell.length_b   1.000
_cell.length_c   1.000
_cell.angle_alpha   90.00
_cell.angle_beta   90.00
_cell.angle_gamma   90.00
#
_symmetry.space_group_name_H-M   'P 1'
#
loop_
_entity.id
_entity.type
_entity.pdbx_description
1 polymer ?
#
loop_
_entity_poly.entity_id
_entity_poly.type
_entity_poly.pdbx_seq_one_letter_code
_entity_poly.pdbx_strand_id
1 'polypeptide(L)'
;MSGKRFSMITYMHERRTEESVVGGGRFPTLQAGGAIDSGDRTVERTNELRANGSGQDQGGAGEDAIFQQWVQEIRSELVALKGRSETEKQLYNETLNRAILGYEEDRGKLLAIIHDLVSKRRLSDIPPRTSGYTTLPEAIFAEIIGLNVLELVLKQKEGLEEIQVVGRQIFEVRGGKAIPSPYELPSIRELERIQQNLVLFNHDTLNPRKRWAEVVLQDGSRVTMTGFGFTAEPTLTIRFYTVKRFDLTLLVSPELATMDSRMEVLLRCFIHTYFNMVVIGPTNSGKTNLIKAIIAEMDDNERIITIESRFELNLKRDFPHKNIVEYEIDEEDPRHSGLQAFKLALRQSPKRICHAEKRIQ
;
A
#
# COMPACT_ATOMS: atom_id res chain seq x y z
N MET A 1 2.71 -18.00 44.82
CA MET A 1 3.27 -16.72 44.36
C MET A 1 3.44 -16.78 42.84
N SER A 2 2.45 -16.34 42.07
CA SER A 2 2.59 -16.25 40.60
C SER A 2 3.45 -15.02 40.28
N GLY A 3 4.77 -15.21 40.22
CA GLY A 3 5.66 -14.19 39.68
C GLY A 3 5.11 -13.74 38.33
N LYS A 4 4.95 -12.43 38.12
CA LYS A 4 4.52 -11.88 36.83
C LYS A 4 5.54 -12.30 35.79
N ARG A 5 5.25 -13.38 35.05
CA ARG A 5 6.09 -13.80 33.92
C ARG A 5 5.94 -12.78 32.80
N PHE A 6 7.06 -12.45 32.20
CA PHE A 6 7.24 -11.48 31.12
C PHE A 6 7.94 -12.24 29.98
N SER A 7 7.48 -12.05 28.74
CA SER A 7 8.14 -12.63 27.57
C SER A 7 8.56 -11.57 26.55
N MET A 8 9.66 -11.83 25.88
CA MET A 8 10.17 -11.06 24.74
C MET A 8 10.14 -11.93 23.49
N ILE A 9 9.56 -11.39 22.43
CA ILE A 9 9.54 -12.00 21.10
C ILE A 9 10.33 -11.09 20.18
N THR A 10 11.45 -11.57 19.66
CA THR A 10 12.28 -10.80 18.73
C THR A 10 12.18 -11.39 17.35
N TYR A 11 12.21 -10.55 16.31
CA TYR A 11 12.28 -11.03 14.94
C TYR A 11 13.22 -10.19 14.07
N MET A 12 13.89 -10.87 13.14
CA MET A 12 14.99 -10.29 12.38
C MET A 12 14.60 -10.03 10.92
N HIS A 13 14.72 -8.79 10.46
CA HIS A 13 14.65 -8.47 9.03
C HIS A 13 16.06 -8.31 8.45
N GLU A 14 16.33 -9.02 7.35
CA GLU A 14 17.59 -8.91 6.61
C GLU A 14 17.42 -7.88 5.49
N ARG A 15 18.23 -6.81 5.50
CA ARG A 15 18.35 -5.89 4.36
C ARG A 15 19.31 -6.49 3.35
N ARG A 16 18.99 -6.40 2.05
CA ARG A 16 20.00 -6.55 1.00
C ARG A 16 21.04 -5.45 1.21
N THR A 17 22.28 -5.83 1.46
CA THR A 17 23.43 -4.96 1.30
C THR A 17 23.57 -4.66 -0.19
N GLU A 18 23.47 -3.39 -0.58
CA GLU A 18 24.09 -2.96 -1.83
C GLU A 18 25.59 -3.06 -1.62
N GLU A 19 26.22 -4.06 -2.21
CA GLU A 19 27.69 -4.10 -2.29
C GLU A 19 28.14 -2.89 -3.10
N SER A 20 28.65 -1.87 -2.40
CA SER A 20 29.42 -0.78 -2.99
C SER A 20 30.73 -1.36 -3.54
N VAL A 21 30.72 -1.84 -4.79
CA VAL A 21 31.96 -2.13 -5.53
C VAL A 21 32.55 -0.80 -5.98
N VAL A 22 33.30 -0.16 -5.08
CA VAL A 22 34.30 0.85 -5.47
C VAL A 22 35.56 0.09 -5.87
N GLY A 23 35.78 -0.04 -7.18
CA GLY A 23 36.98 -0.68 -7.72
C GLY A 23 37.13 -0.37 -9.19
N GLY A 24 37.88 0.69 -9.50
CA GLY A 24 38.12 1.17 -10.85
C GLY A 24 38.75 0.11 -11.77
N GLY A 25 38.23 0.05 -12.99
CA GLY A 25 38.79 -0.74 -14.08
C GLY A 25 38.40 -0.10 -15.41
N ARG A 26 39.42 0.34 -16.16
CA ARG A 26 39.31 0.96 -17.49
C ARG A 26 38.44 0.12 -18.44
N PHE A 27 37.44 0.74 -19.08
CA PHE A 27 36.78 0.17 -20.25
C PHE A 27 37.69 0.35 -21.48
N PRO A 28 38.03 -0.73 -22.22
CA PRO A 28 38.62 -0.58 -23.53
C PRO A 28 37.54 -0.32 -24.58
N THR A 29 37.81 0.67 -25.42
CA THR A 29 37.12 0.96 -26.68
C THR A 29 37.17 -0.26 -27.58
N LEU A 30 36.01 -0.77 -28.04
CA LEU A 30 35.94 -1.73 -29.14
C LEU A 30 35.24 -1.09 -30.34
N GLN A 31 35.98 -1.11 -31.44
CA GLN A 31 35.63 -0.58 -32.76
C GLN A 31 34.54 -1.39 -33.44
N ALA A 32 33.84 -0.72 -34.34
CA ALA A 32 32.91 -1.27 -35.31
C ALA A 32 33.57 -2.26 -36.29
N GLY A 33 32.80 -3.26 -36.72
CA GLY A 33 33.06 -4.01 -37.94
C GLY A 33 32.50 -5.44 -37.93
N GLY A 34 31.49 -5.73 -38.75
CA GLY A 34 31.09 -7.10 -39.09
C GLY A 34 29.60 -7.28 -39.38
N ALA A 35 29.23 -7.19 -40.66
CA ALA A 35 27.93 -7.56 -41.21
C ALA A 35 27.79 -9.09 -41.42
N ILE A 36 26.60 -9.50 -41.89
CA ILE A 36 26.14 -10.84 -42.35
C ILE A 36 25.41 -11.63 -41.23
N ASP A 37 24.21 -12.22 -41.33
CA ASP A 37 23.29 -12.53 -42.44
C ASP A 37 21.83 -12.56 -41.92
N SER A 38 20.88 -12.30 -42.81
CA SER A 38 19.44 -12.37 -42.62
C SER A 38 18.91 -13.80 -42.81
N GLY A 39 18.39 -14.39 -41.73
CA GLY A 39 17.68 -15.68 -41.74
C GLY A 39 16.23 -15.50 -41.32
N ASP A 40 15.36 -15.38 -42.33
CA ASP A 40 13.91 -15.31 -42.27
C ASP A 40 13.31 -16.53 -41.52
N ARG A 41 12.54 -16.27 -40.45
CA ARG A 41 11.62 -17.26 -39.86
C ARG A 41 10.32 -16.56 -39.51
N THR A 42 9.40 -16.72 -40.43
CA THR A 42 7.96 -16.49 -40.36
C THR A 42 7.38 -17.19 -39.12
N VAL A 43 6.81 -16.42 -38.19
CA VAL A 43 5.92 -16.94 -37.15
C VAL A 43 4.53 -16.44 -37.49
N GLU A 44 3.72 -17.35 -38.02
CA GLU A 44 2.29 -17.15 -38.29
C GLU A 44 1.57 -16.82 -36.96
N ARG A 45 1.06 -15.59 -36.87
CA ARG A 45 0.08 -15.19 -35.86
C ARG A 45 -1.31 -15.58 -36.37
N THR A 46 -1.89 -16.62 -35.79
CA THR A 46 -3.32 -16.91 -35.90
C THR A 46 -4.11 -15.76 -35.27
N ASN A 47 -4.87 -15.08 -36.11
CA ASN A 47 -5.62 -13.87 -35.84
C ASN A 47 -7.10 -14.24 -35.84
N GLU A 48 -7.62 -14.78 -34.73
CA GLU A 48 -9.06 -15.02 -34.56
C GLU A 48 -9.47 -14.64 -33.14
N LEU A 49 -10.08 -13.45 -33.04
CA LEU A 49 -10.97 -12.89 -31.99
C LEU A 49 -10.80 -11.35 -31.95
N ARG A 50 -10.96 -10.71 -33.11
CA ARG A 50 -11.26 -9.28 -33.24
C ARG A 50 -12.33 -9.10 -34.32
N ALA A 51 -13.55 -9.48 -33.96
CA ALA A 51 -14.74 -9.14 -34.71
C ALA A 51 -15.90 -9.10 -33.71
N ASN A 52 -16.07 -7.95 -33.07
CA ASN A 52 -17.36 -7.32 -32.72
C ASN A 52 -17.09 -6.17 -31.75
N GLY A 53 -17.27 -4.94 -32.23
CA GLY A 53 -17.13 -3.74 -31.41
C GLY A 53 -16.58 -2.50 -32.12
N SER A 54 -16.57 -2.42 -33.46
CA SER A 54 -16.39 -1.14 -34.17
C SER A 54 -17.76 -0.46 -34.34
N GLY A 55 -18.31 0.01 -33.22
CA GLY A 55 -19.35 1.04 -33.20
C GLY A 55 -18.66 2.40 -33.15
N GLN A 56 -19.06 3.31 -34.02
CA GLN A 56 -18.47 4.62 -34.23
C GLN A 56 -18.49 5.48 -32.95
N ASP A 57 -17.31 5.81 -32.41
CA ASP A 57 -17.15 6.68 -31.24
C ASP A 57 -16.87 8.13 -31.69
N GLN A 58 -17.84 8.73 -32.40
CA GLN A 58 -17.81 10.16 -32.78
C GLN A 58 -18.67 11.03 -31.85
N GLY A 59 -19.30 10.43 -30.82
CA GLY A 59 -20.07 11.13 -29.78
C GLY A 59 -19.30 11.40 -28.47
N GLY A 60 -18.22 10.65 -28.18
CA GLY A 60 -17.54 10.69 -26.88
C GLY A 60 -16.76 11.98 -26.56
N ALA A 61 -16.16 12.64 -27.55
CA ALA A 61 -15.26 13.77 -27.29
C ALA A 61 -15.95 15.03 -26.75
N GLY A 62 -17.13 15.38 -27.27
CA GLY A 62 -17.89 16.54 -26.80
C GLY A 62 -18.54 16.29 -25.45
N GLU A 63 -18.93 15.05 -25.23
CA GLU A 63 -19.43 14.57 -23.97
C GLU A 63 -18.32 14.62 -22.90
N ASP A 64 -17.09 14.14 -23.17
CA ASP A 64 -16.01 14.08 -22.16
C ASP A 64 -15.57 15.46 -21.69
N ALA A 65 -15.64 16.45 -22.59
CA ALA A 65 -15.43 17.85 -22.23
C ALA A 65 -16.44 18.35 -21.18
N ILE A 66 -17.71 17.91 -21.26
CA ILE A 66 -18.76 18.28 -20.29
C ILE A 66 -18.49 17.65 -18.92
N PHE A 67 -18.10 16.37 -18.89
CA PHE A 67 -17.76 15.72 -17.63
C PHE A 67 -16.53 16.37 -16.97
N GLN A 68 -15.49 16.65 -17.75
CA GLN A 68 -14.31 17.37 -17.26
C GLN A 68 -14.65 18.78 -16.78
N GLN A 69 -15.59 19.46 -17.43
CA GLN A 69 -16.11 20.73 -16.94
C GLN A 69 -16.74 20.60 -15.55
N TRP A 70 -17.62 19.59 -15.33
CA TRP A 70 -18.21 19.36 -14.01
C TRP A 70 -17.17 19.03 -12.94
N VAL A 71 -16.17 18.23 -13.28
CA VAL A 71 -15.05 17.90 -12.39
C VAL A 71 -14.30 19.18 -11.98
N GLN A 72 -14.00 20.08 -12.92
CA GLN A 72 -13.36 21.36 -12.59
C GLN A 72 -14.23 22.25 -11.71
N GLU A 73 -15.52 22.36 -12.02
CA GLU A 73 -16.45 23.20 -11.24
C GLU A 73 -16.58 22.71 -9.80
N ILE A 74 -16.77 21.40 -9.60
CA ILE A 74 -16.86 20.81 -8.25
C ILE A 74 -15.53 20.90 -7.52
N ARG A 75 -14.40 20.75 -8.23
CA ARG A 75 -13.08 20.97 -7.64
C ARG A 75 -12.92 22.40 -7.13
N SER A 76 -13.35 23.40 -7.90
CA SER A 76 -13.31 24.81 -7.46
C SER A 76 -14.17 25.06 -6.22
N GLU A 77 -15.36 24.46 -6.15
CA GLU A 77 -16.23 24.57 -4.97
C GLU A 77 -15.65 23.88 -3.74
N LEU A 78 -15.09 22.67 -3.89
CA LEU A 78 -14.39 21.98 -2.80
C LEU A 78 -13.21 22.78 -2.26
N VAL A 79 -12.49 23.50 -3.13
CA VAL A 79 -11.43 24.42 -2.69
C VAL A 79 -12.00 25.63 -1.95
N ALA A 80 -13.14 26.18 -2.40
CA ALA A 80 -13.80 27.29 -1.72
C ALA A 80 -14.36 26.91 -0.33
N LEU A 81 -14.69 25.62 -0.15
CA LEU A 81 -15.16 25.05 1.12
C LEU A 81 -14.05 24.79 2.15
N LYS A 82 -12.76 25.05 1.84
CA LYS A 82 -11.61 24.82 2.73
C LYS A 82 -11.63 25.58 4.07
N GLY A 83 -12.73 26.23 4.44
CA GLY A 83 -12.82 27.06 5.64
C GLY A 83 -12.06 28.37 5.48
N ARG A 84 -12.44 29.36 6.29
CA ARG A 84 -11.85 30.71 6.21
C ARG A 84 -10.68 30.85 7.17
N SER A 85 -10.69 30.10 8.27
CA SER A 85 -9.63 30.09 9.27
C SER A 85 -8.55 29.04 8.96
N GLU A 86 -7.37 29.22 9.55
CA GLU A 86 -6.23 28.30 9.38
C GLU A 86 -6.52 26.91 9.98
N THR A 87 -7.26 26.87 11.08
CA THR A 87 -7.66 25.62 11.74
C THR A 87 -8.67 24.81 10.92
N GLU A 88 -9.65 25.47 10.30
CA GLU A 88 -10.60 24.80 9.40
C GLU A 88 -9.89 24.23 8.15
N LYS A 89 -8.93 24.98 7.58
CA LYS A 89 -8.11 24.52 6.46
C LYS A 89 -7.30 23.29 6.82
N GLN A 90 -6.68 23.27 8.01
CA GLN A 90 -5.94 22.12 8.51
C GLN A 90 -6.85 20.89 8.66
N LEU A 91 -8.01 21.04 9.31
CA LEU A 91 -8.96 19.94 9.51
C LEU A 91 -9.51 19.40 8.18
N TYR A 92 -9.80 20.28 7.22
CA TYR A 92 -10.23 19.86 5.88
C TYR A 92 -9.14 19.09 5.15
N ASN A 93 -7.89 19.59 5.17
CA ASN A 93 -6.77 18.88 4.54
C ASN A 93 -6.51 17.53 5.22
N GLU A 94 -6.66 17.44 6.54
CA GLU A 94 -6.57 16.17 7.27
C GLU A 94 -7.66 15.19 6.82
N THR A 95 -8.91 15.65 6.73
CA THR A 95 -10.05 14.83 6.25
C THR A 95 -9.80 14.33 4.83
N LEU A 96 -9.32 15.21 3.94
CA LEU A 96 -8.97 14.86 2.56
C LEU A 96 -7.88 13.79 2.52
N ASN A 97 -6.79 13.97 3.27
CA ASN A 97 -5.70 13.01 3.32
C ASN A 97 -6.17 11.65 3.85
N ARG A 98 -6.96 11.63 4.92
CA ARG A 98 -7.52 10.40 5.49
C ARG A 98 -8.44 9.68 4.51
N ALA A 99 -9.29 10.40 3.78
CA ALA A 99 -10.15 9.78 2.76
C ALA A 99 -9.35 9.06 1.66
N ILE A 100 -8.20 9.61 1.24
CA ILE A 100 -7.33 9.02 0.20
C ILE A 100 -6.67 7.72 0.69
N LEU A 101 -6.38 7.63 1.99
CA LEU A 101 -5.74 6.45 2.60
C LEU A 101 -6.70 5.31 2.90
N GLY A 102 -8.00 5.50 2.63
CA GLY A 102 -9.04 4.50 2.84
C GLY A 102 -9.80 4.61 4.16
N TYR A 103 -9.72 5.75 4.87
CA TYR A 103 -10.56 5.96 6.06
C TYR A 103 -12.03 6.15 5.64
N GLU A 104 -12.83 5.10 5.81
CA GLU A 104 -14.23 5.05 5.33
C GLU A 104 -15.11 6.18 5.87
N GLU A 105 -14.91 6.59 7.13
CA GLU A 105 -15.66 7.70 7.72
C GLU A 105 -15.37 9.03 7.00
N ASP A 106 -14.09 9.33 6.77
CA ASP A 106 -13.65 10.56 6.10
C ASP A 106 -13.99 10.54 4.61
N ARG A 107 -13.87 9.37 3.98
CA ARG A 107 -14.33 9.13 2.60
C ARG A 107 -15.83 9.37 2.48
N GLY A 108 -16.64 8.85 3.42
CA GLY A 108 -18.07 9.06 3.48
C GLY A 108 -18.46 10.53 3.64
N LYS A 109 -17.76 11.29 4.49
CA LYS A 109 -17.97 12.74 4.65
C LYS A 109 -17.77 13.49 3.35
N LEU A 110 -16.66 13.24 2.64
CA LEU A 110 -16.36 13.92 1.37
C LEU A 110 -17.31 13.49 0.24
N LEU A 111 -17.67 12.22 0.18
CA LEU A 111 -18.68 11.73 -0.76
C LEU A 111 -20.04 12.39 -0.54
N ALA A 112 -20.46 12.58 0.71
CA ALA A 112 -21.70 13.28 1.05
C ALA A 112 -21.67 14.75 0.59
N ILE A 113 -20.53 15.44 0.73
CA ILE A 113 -20.35 16.80 0.23
C ILE A 113 -20.48 16.82 -1.30
N ILE A 114 -19.77 15.94 -2.02
CA ILE A 114 -19.85 15.86 -3.48
C ILE A 114 -21.28 15.53 -3.93
N HIS A 115 -21.97 14.62 -3.23
CA HIS A 115 -23.36 14.28 -3.52
C HIS A 115 -24.28 15.49 -3.40
N ASP A 116 -24.14 16.31 -2.34
CA ASP A 116 -24.90 17.55 -2.17
C ASP A 116 -24.62 18.56 -3.29
N LEU A 117 -23.36 18.72 -3.69
CA LEU A 117 -22.97 19.60 -4.81
C LEU A 117 -23.57 19.15 -6.15
N VAL A 118 -23.49 17.84 -6.45
CA VAL A 118 -24.08 17.23 -7.64
C VAL A 118 -25.60 17.42 -7.65
N SER A 119 -26.25 17.24 -6.49
CA SER A 119 -27.69 17.40 -6.33
C SER A 119 -28.16 18.84 -6.51
N LYS A 120 -27.45 19.81 -5.92
CA LYS A 120 -27.72 21.25 -6.10
C LYS A 120 -27.67 21.68 -7.56
N ARG A 121 -26.85 21.01 -8.37
CA ARG A 121 -26.69 21.26 -9.80
C ARG A 121 -27.63 20.45 -10.69
N ARG A 122 -28.53 19.65 -10.10
CA ARG A 122 -29.49 18.78 -10.80
C ARG A 122 -28.80 17.78 -11.75
N LEU A 123 -27.63 17.29 -11.35
CA LEU A 123 -26.85 16.32 -12.12
C LEU A 123 -27.04 14.87 -11.61
N SER A 124 -27.94 14.65 -10.65
CA SER A 124 -28.10 13.35 -9.96
C SER A 124 -28.53 12.21 -10.87
N ASP A 125 -29.26 12.50 -11.96
CA ASP A 125 -29.76 11.48 -12.90
C ASP A 125 -28.76 11.13 -13.99
N ILE A 126 -27.59 11.78 -14.01
CA ILE A 126 -26.57 11.56 -15.02
C ILE A 126 -25.71 10.36 -14.60
N PRO A 127 -25.62 9.29 -15.43
CA PRO A 127 -24.81 8.13 -15.08
C PRO A 127 -23.31 8.47 -15.12
N PRO A 128 -22.49 7.80 -14.31
CA PRO A 128 -21.05 7.88 -14.44
C PRO A 128 -20.61 7.27 -15.77
N ARG A 129 -19.56 7.86 -16.36
CA ARG A 129 -19.12 7.51 -17.72
C ARG A 129 -18.16 6.35 -17.76
N THR A 130 -17.20 6.36 -16.83
CA THR A 130 -16.29 5.24 -16.67
C THR A 130 -17.09 4.07 -16.13
N SER A 131 -17.25 3.05 -16.97
CA SER A 131 -17.92 1.81 -16.61
C SER A 131 -17.29 1.23 -15.35
N GLY A 132 -18.10 0.97 -14.31
CA GLY A 132 -17.66 0.42 -13.03
C GLY A 132 -17.91 1.35 -11.83
N TYR A 133 -18.12 2.64 -12.04
CA TYR A 133 -18.72 3.50 -11.02
C TYR A 133 -20.22 3.34 -11.00
N THR A 134 -20.81 3.39 -9.80
CA THR A 134 -22.25 3.21 -9.59
C THR A 134 -23.01 4.52 -9.62
N THR A 135 -22.35 5.63 -9.24
CA THR A 135 -22.97 6.96 -9.19
C THR A 135 -22.02 8.03 -9.70
N LEU A 136 -22.56 9.16 -10.19
CA LEU A 136 -21.75 10.31 -10.62
C LEU A 136 -20.89 10.90 -9.48
N PRO A 137 -21.40 11.08 -8.24
CA PRO A 137 -20.58 11.51 -7.10
C PRO A 137 -19.37 10.61 -6.85
N GLU A 138 -19.51 9.30 -7.03
CA GLU A 138 -18.42 8.35 -6.87
C GLU A 138 -17.33 8.54 -7.94
N ALA A 139 -17.73 8.72 -9.20
CA ALA A 139 -16.79 8.99 -10.30
C ALA A 139 -16.05 10.32 -10.09
N ILE A 140 -16.77 11.36 -9.67
CA ILE A 140 -16.20 12.69 -9.39
C ILE A 140 -15.26 12.63 -8.18
N PHE A 141 -15.63 11.89 -7.13
CA PHE A 141 -14.75 11.65 -5.99
C PHE A 141 -13.44 11.00 -6.44
N ALA A 142 -13.51 9.95 -7.26
CA ALA A 142 -12.33 9.26 -7.75
C ALA A 142 -11.40 10.16 -8.56
N GLU A 143 -11.94 11.07 -9.38
CA GLU A 143 -11.14 12.02 -10.17
C GLU A 143 -10.51 13.13 -9.33
N ILE A 144 -11.25 13.72 -8.40
CA ILE A 144 -10.79 14.90 -7.66
C ILE A 144 -9.91 14.50 -6.47
N ILE A 145 -10.39 13.52 -5.70
CA ILE A 145 -9.86 13.16 -4.38
C ILE A 145 -9.17 11.81 -4.45
N GLY A 146 -9.89 10.77 -4.90
CA GLY A 146 -9.44 9.38 -4.90
C GLY A 146 -8.35 9.05 -5.94
N LEU A 147 -8.21 7.77 -6.20
CA LEU A 147 -7.13 7.20 -7.02
C LEU A 147 -7.49 7.03 -8.51
N ASN A 148 -8.46 7.81 -9.01
CA ASN A 148 -8.99 7.71 -10.38
C ASN A 148 -9.40 6.25 -10.71
N VAL A 149 -9.21 5.77 -11.95
CA VAL A 149 -9.54 4.40 -12.39
C VAL A 149 -8.90 3.28 -11.54
N LEU A 150 -7.88 3.57 -10.74
CA LEU A 150 -7.34 2.59 -9.78
C LEU A 150 -8.39 2.19 -8.74
N GLU A 151 -9.35 3.07 -8.42
CA GLU A 151 -10.51 2.75 -7.57
C GLU A 151 -11.33 1.59 -8.14
N LEU A 152 -11.46 1.50 -9.48
CA LEU A 152 -12.18 0.41 -10.15
C LEU A 152 -11.40 -0.90 -10.09
N VAL A 153 -10.08 -0.84 -10.24
CA VAL A 153 -9.20 -2.00 -10.03
C VAL A 153 -9.31 -2.48 -8.58
N LEU A 154 -9.31 -1.55 -7.62
CA LEU A 154 -9.43 -1.84 -6.19
C LEU A 154 -10.79 -2.45 -5.81
N LYS A 155 -11.88 -2.15 -6.54
CA LYS A 155 -13.16 -2.86 -6.35
C LYS A 155 -13.05 -4.35 -6.68
N GLN A 156 -12.14 -4.73 -7.57
CA GLN A 156 -11.86 -6.13 -7.96
C GLN A 156 -10.68 -6.71 -7.16
N LYS A 157 -10.66 -6.46 -5.84
CA LYS A 157 -9.51 -6.81 -4.95
C LYS A 157 -9.26 -8.31 -4.77
N GLU A 158 -10.23 -9.18 -5.07
CA GLU A 158 -10.11 -10.61 -4.78
C GLU A 158 -8.95 -11.24 -5.56
N GLY A 159 -7.93 -11.74 -4.87
CA GLY A 159 -6.72 -12.31 -5.48
C GLY A 159 -5.74 -11.28 -6.07
N LEU A 160 -5.96 -9.98 -5.85
CA LEU A 160 -5.06 -8.91 -6.29
C LEU A 160 -3.92 -8.75 -5.29
N GLU A 161 -2.69 -9.01 -5.73
CA GLU A 161 -1.48 -8.94 -4.92
C GLU A 161 -0.80 -7.58 -5.05
N GLU A 162 -0.73 -7.04 -6.26
CA GLU A 162 -0.15 -5.72 -6.54
C GLU A 162 -0.88 -4.99 -7.67
N ILE A 163 -0.88 -3.67 -7.62
CA ILE A 163 -1.12 -2.79 -8.77
C ILE A 163 0.21 -2.14 -9.13
N GLN A 164 0.63 -2.25 -10.37
CA GLN A 164 1.83 -1.62 -10.90
C GLN A 164 1.43 -0.64 -12.01
N VAL A 165 1.83 0.63 -11.87
CA VAL A 165 1.54 1.69 -12.83
C VAL A 165 2.84 2.21 -13.42
N VAL A 166 2.92 2.28 -14.75
CA VAL A 166 4.04 2.84 -15.50
C VAL A 166 3.50 3.87 -16.48
N GLY A 167 3.77 5.15 -16.21
CA GLY A 167 3.20 6.26 -16.97
C GLY A 167 1.68 6.26 -16.87
N ARG A 168 1.00 5.85 -17.94
CA ARG A 168 -0.46 5.66 -17.96
C ARG A 168 -0.91 4.21 -17.77
N GLN A 169 -0.04 3.25 -18.09
CA GLN A 169 -0.38 1.84 -18.16
C GLN A 169 -0.50 1.24 -16.76
N ILE A 170 -1.49 0.38 -16.57
CA ILE A 170 -1.77 -0.31 -15.31
C ILE A 170 -1.61 -1.82 -15.52
N PHE A 171 -0.92 -2.47 -14.60
CA PHE A 171 -0.76 -3.91 -14.52
C PHE A 171 -1.30 -4.41 -13.18
N GLU A 172 -2.05 -5.51 -13.22
CA GLU A 172 -2.59 -6.20 -12.05
C GLU A 172 -1.77 -7.47 -11.83
N VAL A 173 -1.22 -7.63 -10.63
CA VAL A 173 -0.48 -8.83 -10.25
C VAL A 173 -1.41 -9.78 -9.50
N ARG A 174 -1.60 -10.98 -10.05
CA ARG A 174 -2.41 -12.05 -9.44
C ARG A 174 -1.67 -13.37 -9.57
N GLY A 175 -1.53 -14.12 -8.48
CA GLY A 175 -0.74 -15.36 -8.47
C GLY A 175 0.71 -15.14 -8.90
N GLY A 176 1.32 -14.02 -8.49
CA GLY A 176 2.69 -13.63 -8.85
C GLY A 176 2.93 -13.25 -10.32
N LYS A 177 1.89 -13.10 -11.15
CA LYS A 177 2.02 -12.72 -12.56
C LYS A 177 1.38 -11.37 -12.83
N ALA A 178 2.13 -10.45 -13.45
CA ALA A 178 1.62 -9.16 -13.90
C ALA A 178 0.86 -9.31 -15.23
N ILE A 179 -0.38 -8.83 -15.29
CA ILE A 179 -1.24 -8.84 -16.47
C ILE A 179 -1.72 -7.41 -16.73
N PRO A 180 -1.74 -6.92 -17.98
CA PRO A 180 -2.29 -5.60 -18.30
C PRO A 180 -3.74 -5.47 -17.83
N SER A 181 -4.06 -4.37 -17.14
CA SER A 181 -5.41 -4.04 -16.72
C SER A 181 -6.25 -3.60 -17.91
N PRO A 182 -7.58 -3.82 -17.91
CA PRO A 182 -8.48 -3.21 -18.89
C PRO A 182 -8.60 -1.68 -18.72
N TYR A 183 -8.12 -1.13 -17.61
CA TYR A 183 -8.11 0.30 -17.33
C TYR A 183 -6.75 0.93 -17.64
N GLU A 184 -6.76 2.21 -18.00
CA GLU A 184 -5.57 3.03 -18.19
C GLU A 184 -5.80 4.41 -17.57
N LEU A 185 -4.76 5.03 -17.00
CA LEU A 185 -4.88 6.41 -16.52
C LEU A 185 -5.08 7.37 -17.70
N PRO A 186 -5.87 8.44 -17.54
CA PRO A 186 -6.16 9.39 -18.62
C PRO A 186 -4.91 10.16 -19.05
N SER A 187 -3.97 10.41 -18.13
CA SER A 187 -2.71 11.10 -18.44
C SER A 187 -1.62 10.82 -17.40
N ILE A 188 -0.37 11.08 -17.78
CA ILE A 188 0.76 11.06 -16.84
C ILE A 188 0.57 12.04 -15.68
N ARG A 189 -0.04 13.21 -15.95
CA ARG A 189 -0.34 14.21 -14.91
C ARG A 189 -1.27 13.66 -13.83
N GLU A 190 -2.12 12.71 -14.18
CA GLU A 190 -3.02 12.08 -13.23
C GLU A 190 -2.28 11.13 -12.30
N LEU A 191 -1.30 10.37 -12.81
CA LEU A 191 -0.40 9.61 -11.96
C LEU A 191 0.36 10.52 -10.99
N GLU A 192 0.91 11.63 -11.49
CA GLU A 192 1.62 12.60 -10.64
C GLU A 192 0.69 13.21 -9.58
N ARG A 193 -0.58 13.51 -9.91
CA ARG A 193 -1.59 13.97 -8.93
C ARG A 193 -1.78 12.94 -7.81
N ILE A 194 -1.97 11.67 -8.18
CA ILE A 194 -2.14 10.58 -7.21
C ILE A 194 -0.89 10.47 -6.32
N GLN A 195 0.31 10.52 -6.90
CA GLN A 195 1.55 10.49 -6.14
C GLN A 195 1.68 11.64 -5.14
N GLN A 196 1.36 12.87 -5.58
CA GLN A 196 1.37 14.06 -4.71
C GLN A 196 0.39 13.92 -3.55
N ASN A 197 -0.80 13.38 -3.79
CA ASN A 197 -1.79 13.17 -2.75
C ASN A 197 -1.32 12.15 -1.69
N LEU A 198 -0.64 11.07 -2.12
CA LEU A 198 -0.19 10.01 -1.23
C LEU A 198 0.96 10.43 -0.30
N VAL A 199 1.89 11.29 -0.77
CA VAL A 199 3.03 11.72 0.06
C VAL A 199 2.66 12.72 1.17
N LEU A 200 1.52 13.41 1.06
CA LEU A 200 1.07 14.40 2.06
C LEU A 200 0.85 13.79 3.46
N PHE A 201 0.63 12.48 3.56
CA PHE A 201 0.34 11.81 4.82
C PHE A 201 1.58 11.49 5.66
N ASN A 202 2.65 11.01 5.05
CA ASN A 202 3.84 10.55 5.78
C ASN A 202 4.86 11.67 6.04
N HIS A 203 4.47 12.93 5.86
CA HIS A 203 5.38 14.08 5.80
C HIS A 203 6.55 13.86 4.81
N ASP A 204 6.35 12.99 3.81
CA ASP A 204 7.32 12.76 2.76
C ASP A 204 7.11 13.75 1.62
N THR A 205 8.08 13.87 0.72
CA THR A 205 8.01 14.75 -0.43
C THR A 205 8.44 14.03 -1.69
N LEU A 206 7.65 14.21 -2.75
CA LEU A 206 8.01 13.82 -4.11
C LEU A 206 8.15 15.09 -4.94
N ASN A 207 9.37 15.52 -5.24
CA ASN A 207 9.65 16.77 -5.91
C ASN A 207 10.88 16.65 -6.84
N PRO A 208 11.25 17.69 -7.61
CA PRO A 208 12.38 17.59 -8.51
C PRO A 208 13.74 17.22 -7.88
N ARG A 209 13.92 17.43 -6.57
CA ARG A 209 15.13 17.08 -5.81
C ARG A 209 15.06 15.68 -5.20
N LYS A 210 13.86 15.22 -4.79
CA LYS A 210 13.59 13.85 -4.31
C LYS A 210 12.50 13.21 -5.17
N ARG A 211 12.91 12.40 -6.14
CA ARG A 211 12.06 11.80 -7.18
C ARG A 211 11.56 10.38 -6.83
N TRP A 212 11.53 10.02 -5.54
CA TRP A 212 10.96 8.76 -5.06
C TRP A 212 10.30 8.98 -3.70
N ALA A 213 9.33 8.13 -3.34
CA ALA A 213 8.71 8.12 -2.02
C ALA A 213 8.14 6.74 -1.68
N GLU A 214 8.02 6.45 -0.39
CA GLU A 214 7.38 5.23 0.12
C GLU A 214 6.32 5.59 1.17
N VAL A 215 5.12 5.03 1.01
CA VAL A 215 3.96 5.29 1.87
C VAL A 215 3.34 3.98 2.31
N VAL A 216 2.81 3.93 3.53
CA VAL A 216 2.04 2.78 4.03
C VAL A 216 0.59 3.24 4.21
N LEU A 217 -0.34 2.54 3.56
CA LEU A 217 -1.78 2.84 3.64
C LEU A 217 -2.37 2.28 4.93
N GLN A 218 -3.60 2.71 5.26
CA GLN A 218 -4.30 2.24 6.47
C GLN A 218 -4.54 0.72 6.46
N ASP A 219 -4.78 0.14 5.28
CA ASP A 219 -4.90 -1.31 5.12
C ASP A 219 -3.55 -2.03 5.11
N GLY A 220 -2.46 -1.34 5.48
CA GLY A 220 -1.05 -1.78 5.53
C GLY A 220 -0.45 -2.16 4.19
N SER A 221 -1.14 -1.87 3.09
CA SER A 221 -0.54 -1.93 1.77
C SER A 221 0.62 -0.94 1.68
N ARG A 222 1.67 -1.33 0.98
CA ARG A 222 2.85 -0.48 0.77
C ARG A 222 2.77 0.15 -0.61
N VAL A 223 3.05 1.44 -0.70
CA VAL A 223 3.07 2.18 -1.95
C VAL A 223 4.47 2.71 -2.19
N THR A 224 5.07 2.30 -3.31
CA THR A 224 6.35 2.82 -3.77
C THR A 224 6.10 3.66 -5.01
N MET A 225 6.69 4.86 -5.07
CA MET A 225 6.46 5.81 -6.16
C MET A 225 7.79 6.36 -6.66
N THR A 226 7.91 6.53 -7.97
CA THR A 226 9.04 7.21 -8.60
C THR A 226 8.55 8.28 -9.58
N GLY A 227 9.28 9.38 -9.65
CA GLY A 227 9.01 10.50 -10.57
C GLY A 227 9.93 10.47 -11.79
N PHE A 228 9.49 11.16 -12.85
CA PHE A 228 10.29 11.35 -14.06
C PHE A 228 11.71 11.90 -13.76
N GLY A 229 12.71 11.36 -14.44
CA GLY A 229 14.12 11.73 -14.25
C GLY A 229 14.86 10.86 -13.23
N PHE A 230 14.13 10.13 -12.38
CA PHE A 230 14.65 8.95 -11.69
C PHE A 230 14.28 7.66 -12.43
N THR A 231 13.07 7.65 -13.01
CA THR A 231 12.60 6.66 -13.98
C THR A 231 12.24 7.35 -15.30
N ALA A 232 12.19 6.57 -16.39
CA ALA A 232 11.87 7.09 -17.73
C ALA A 232 10.43 7.63 -17.82
N GLU A 233 9.51 7.01 -17.08
CA GLU A 233 8.16 7.49 -16.81
C GLU A 233 7.93 7.44 -15.29
N PRO A 234 7.05 8.28 -14.72
CA PRO A 234 6.66 8.12 -13.33
C PRO A 234 6.01 6.76 -13.11
N THR A 235 6.25 6.16 -11.93
CA THR A 235 5.71 4.85 -11.57
C THR A 235 5.05 4.86 -10.20
N LEU A 236 4.08 3.98 -10.00
CA LEU A 236 3.45 3.74 -8.71
C LEU A 236 3.18 2.25 -8.57
N THR A 237 3.62 1.66 -7.46
CA THR A 237 3.35 0.25 -7.13
C THR A 237 2.65 0.18 -5.79
N ILE A 238 1.42 -0.33 -5.76
CA ILE A 238 0.68 -0.65 -4.54
C ILE A 238 0.81 -2.15 -4.32
N ARG A 239 1.53 -2.58 -3.28
CA ARG A 239 1.60 -3.97 -2.85
C ARG A 239 0.61 -4.20 -1.71
N PHE A 240 -0.40 -5.02 -1.96
CA PHE A 240 -1.48 -5.25 -1.01
C PHE A 240 -1.05 -6.13 0.15
N TYR A 241 -1.61 -5.81 1.30
CA TYR A 241 -1.59 -6.71 2.44
C TYR A 241 -2.68 -7.77 2.28
N THR A 242 -2.32 -8.96 1.79
CA THR A 242 -3.29 -10.02 1.41
C THR A 242 -3.64 -10.99 2.52
N VAL A 243 -2.87 -11.05 3.62
CA VAL A 243 -3.12 -12.01 4.70
C VAL A 243 -4.17 -11.46 5.66
N LYS A 244 -5.33 -12.11 5.75
CA LYS A 244 -6.46 -11.68 6.61
C LYS A 244 -6.71 -12.56 7.83
N ARG A 245 -6.07 -13.73 7.91
CA ARG A 245 -6.26 -14.68 9.01
C ARG A 245 -4.91 -15.13 9.53
N PHE A 246 -4.74 -14.95 10.84
CA PHE A 246 -3.55 -15.35 11.58
C PHE A 246 -3.99 -16.39 12.58
N ASP A 247 -3.76 -17.66 12.26
CA ASP A 247 -4.12 -18.80 13.10
C ASP A 247 -3.03 -19.85 12.96
N LEU A 248 -2.55 -20.39 14.08
CA LEU A 248 -1.58 -21.48 14.09
C LEU A 248 -2.13 -22.71 13.36
N THR A 249 -3.43 -22.98 13.47
CA THR A 249 -4.11 -24.09 12.79
C THR A 249 -4.01 -23.96 11.28
N LEU A 250 -4.12 -22.73 10.75
CA LEU A 250 -3.98 -22.45 9.33
C LEU A 250 -2.56 -22.74 8.83
N LEU A 251 -1.53 -22.50 9.65
CA LEU A 251 -0.14 -22.80 9.29
C LEU A 251 0.15 -24.31 9.18
N VAL A 252 -0.65 -25.14 9.85
CA VAL A 252 -0.57 -26.62 9.77
C VAL A 252 -1.41 -27.18 8.61
N SER A 253 -2.39 -26.40 8.13
CA SER A 253 -3.32 -26.84 7.08
C SER A 253 -2.56 -27.39 5.86
N PRO A 254 -3.12 -28.37 5.12
CA PRO A 254 -2.50 -28.89 3.91
C PRO A 254 -2.23 -27.81 2.85
N GLU A 255 -2.99 -26.72 2.88
CA GLU A 255 -2.88 -25.58 1.95
C GLU A 255 -1.58 -24.80 2.17
N LEU A 256 -1.17 -24.58 3.41
CA LEU A 256 0.04 -23.83 3.74
C LEU A 256 1.23 -24.73 4.07
N ALA A 257 1.00 -25.86 4.74
CA ALA A 257 1.99 -26.84 5.18
C ALA A 257 3.27 -26.20 5.78
N THR A 258 3.12 -25.08 6.49
CA THR A 258 4.25 -24.27 6.99
C THR A 258 4.92 -24.95 8.17
N MET A 259 4.17 -25.71 8.97
CA MET A 259 4.67 -26.53 10.07
C MET A 259 3.83 -27.79 10.25
N ASP A 260 4.34 -28.78 10.99
CA ASP A 260 3.56 -29.95 11.37
C ASP A 260 2.73 -29.71 12.66
N SER A 261 1.77 -30.59 12.92
CA SER A 261 0.89 -30.50 14.10
C SER A 261 1.64 -30.63 15.43
N ARG A 262 2.80 -31.28 15.45
CA ARG A 262 3.63 -31.39 16.66
C ARG A 262 4.25 -30.04 17.00
N MET A 263 4.72 -29.30 15.99
CA MET A 263 5.24 -27.96 16.15
C MET A 263 4.16 -26.98 16.63
N GLU A 264 2.92 -27.11 16.12
CA GLU A 264 1.79 -26.31 16.60
C GLU A 264 1.57 -26.48 18.10
N VAL A 265 1.47 -27.72 18.58
CA VAL A 265 1.28 -28.02 20.01
C VAL A 265 2.44 -27.45 20.83
N LEU A 266 3.67 -27.63 20.38
CA LEU A 266 4.86 -27.10 21.04
C LEU A 266 4.83 -25.56 21.13
N LEU A 267 4.47 -24.88 20.04
CA LEU A 267 4.35 -23.42 19.99
C LEU A 267 3.26 -22.93 20.95
N ARG A 268 2.08 -23.55 20.98
CA ARG A 268 1.02 -23.21 21.95
C ARG A 268 1.54 -23.34 23.39
N CYS A 269 2.29 -24.40 23.71
CA CYS A 269 2.93 -24.53 25.02
C CYS A 269 3.87 -23.35 25.31
N PHE A 270 4.76 -22.98 24.38
CA PHE A 270 5.68 -21.84 24.57
C PHE A 270 4.95 -20.51 24.77
N ILE A 271 3.86 -20.29 24.04
CA ILE A 271 3.03 -19.08 24.14
C ILE A 271 2.42 -18.98 25.55
N HIS A 272 1.71 -20.02 26.00
CA HIS A 272 1.01 -20.00 27.30
C HIS A 272 1.95 -20.09 28.51
N THR A 273 3.20 -20.50 28.30
CA THR A 273 4.21 -20.54 29.37
C THR A 273 5.14 -19.32 29.39
N TYR A 274 4.92 -18.34 28.49
CA TYR A 274 5.65 -17.08 28.39
C TYR A 274 7.15 -17.25 28.06
N PHE A 275 7.48 -18.19 27.16
CA PHE A 275 8.86 -18.32 26.69
C PHE A 275 9.28 -17.11 25.85
N ASN A 276 10.55 -16.74 25.99
CA ASN A 276 11.19 -15.81 25.07
C ASN A 276 11.47 -16.53 23.74
N MET A 277 11.15 -15.88 22.63
CA MET A 277 11.26 -16.47 21.29
C MET A 277 12.00 -15.54 20.36
N VAL A 278 12.79 -16.11 19.44
CA VAL A 278 13.42 -15.38 18.36
C VAL A 278 13.00 -16.02 17.04
N VAL A 279 12.36 -15.25 16.17
CA VAL A 279 11.91 -15.69 14.84
C VAL A 279 12.89 -15.20 13.78
N ILE A 280 13.54 -16.13 13.10
CA ILE A 280 14.57 -15.88 12.10
C ILE A 280 14.18 -16.47 10.74
N GLY A 281 14.77 -15.94 9.67
CA GLY A 281 14.56 -16.39 8.31
C GLY A 281 14.83 -15.30 7.28
N PRO A 282 14.95 -15.64 5.99
CA PRO A 282 15.19 -14.66 4.93
C PRO A 282 13.99 -13.74 4.74
N THR A 283 14.16 -12.66 3.98
CA THR A 283 13.04 -11.78 3.61
C THR A 283 11.97 -12.55 2.85
N ASN A 284 10.69 -12.24 3.11
CA ASN A 284 9.52 -12.92 2.53
C ASN A 284 9.36 -14.42 2.90
N SER A 285 10.00 -14.91 3.95
CA SER A 285 9.84 -16.30 4.46
C SER A 285 8.62 -16.53 5.37
N GLY A 286 7.77 -15.51 5.57
CA GLY A 286 6.57 -15.64 6.40
C GLY A 286 6.76 -15.37 7.90
N LYS A 287 7.92 -14.86 8.34
CA LYS A 287 8.17 -14.51 9.77
C LYS A 287 7.07 -13.66 10.39
N THR A 288 6.69 -12.58 9.69
CA THR A 288 5.64 -11.65 10.13
C THR A 288 4.30 -12.37 10.27
N ASN A 289 4.00 -13.33 9.39
CA ASN A 289 2.78 -14.13 9.46
C ASN A 289 2.80 -15.07 10.68
N LEU A 290 3.93 -15.75 10.93
CA LEU A 290 4.11 -16.59 12.13
C LEU A 290 3.95 -15.78 13.43
N ILE A 291 4.56 -14.60 13.52
CA ILE A 291 4.45 -13.73 14.69
C ILE A 291 3.01 -13.32 14.93
N LYS A 292 2.28 -12.93 13.87
CA LYS A 292 0.87 -12.59 13.98
C LYS A 292 0.02 -13.79 14.40
N ALA A 293 0.32 -15.00 13.92
CA ALA A 293 -0.37 -16.22 14.37
C ALA A 293 -0.09 -16.53 15.85
N ILE A 294 1.16 -16.34 16.30
CA ILE A 294 1.53 -16.43 17.72
C ILE A 294 0.75 -15.38 18.54
N ILE A 295 0.61 -14.15 18.02
CA ILE A 295 -0.11 -13.06 18.69
C ILE A 295 -1.62 -13.30 18.72
N ALA A 296 -2.18 -13.89 17.68
CA ALA A 296 -3.59 -14.27 17.62
C ALA A 296 -3.98 -15.22 18.78
N GLU A 297 -3.10 -16.18 19.08
CA GLU A 297 -3.27 -17.18 20.15
C GLU A 297 -3.22 -16.59 21.58
N MET A 298 -2.68 -15.38 21.74
CA MET A 298 -2.53 -14.72 23.03
C MET A 298 -3.89 -14.23 23.56
N ASP A 299 -4.08 -14.23 24.88
CA ASP A 299 -5.30 -13.69 25.49
C ASP A 299 -5.46 -12.19 25.19
N ASP A 300 -6.67 -11.73 24.87
CA ASP A 300 -6.92 -10.35 24.40
C ASP A 300 -6.57 -9.28 25.46
N ASN A 301 -6.60 -9.68 26.73
CA ASN A 301 -6.29 -8.81 27.86
C ASN A 301 -4.79 -8.67 28.13
N GLU A 302 -3.96 -9.51 27.51
CA GLU A 302 -2.51 -9.42 27.67
C GLU A 302 -1.98 -8.16 27.02
N ARG A 303 -1.23 -7.37 27.79
CA ARG A 303 -0.62 -6.15 27.28
C ARG A 303 0.59 -6.48 26.41
N ILE A 304 0.44 -6.28 25.11
CA ILE A 304 1.48 -6.51 24.11
C ILE A 304 2.03 -5.15 23.68
N ILE A 305 3.35 -4.99 23.72
CA ILE A 305 4.01 -3.78 23.22
C ILE A 305 4.88 -4.16 22.03
N THR A 306 4.69 -3.53 20.87
CA THR A 306 5.64 -3.65 19.74
C THR A 306 6.60 -2.49 19.72
N ILE A 307 7.82 -2.73 19.26
CA ILE A 307 8.85 -1.72 19.04
C ILE A 307 9.46 -2.00 17.67
N GLU A 308 9.22 -1.12 16.71
CA GLU A 308 9.54 -1.33 15.30
C GLU A 308 9.96 -0.02 14.63
N SER A 309 10.90 -0.07 13.67
CA SER A 309 11.31 1.13 12.93
C SER A 309 10.22 1.75 12.03
N ARG A 310 9.20 0.95 11.72
CA ARG A 310 7.97 1.28 11.01
C ARG A 310 6.91 0.30 11.52
N PHE A 311 5.63 0.68 11.51
CA PHE A 311 4.54 -0.23 11.84
C PHE A 311 4.40 -1.34 10.78
N GLU A 312 5.25 -2.36 10.87
CA GLU A 312 5.25 -3.49 9.94
C GLU A 312 4.24 -4.55 10.38
N LEU A 313 4.17 -4.84 11.68
CA LEU A 313 3.19 -5.78 12.21
C LEU A 313 1.75 -5.25 12.12
N ASN A 314 1.47 -3.95 12.19
CA ASN A 314 0.09 -3.42 12.12
C ASN A 314 -0.90 -4.20 13.01
N LEU A 315 -0.49 -4.57 14.22
CA LEU A 315 -1.25 -5.46 15.08
C LEU A 315 -2.55 -4.81 15.54
N LYS A 316 -2.61 -3.48 15.73
CA LYS A 316 -3.88 -2.87 16.15
C LYS A 316 -4.96 -2.96 15.06
N ARG A 317 -4.55 -2.94 13.80
CA ARG A 317 -5.45 -3.14 12.65
C ARG A 317 -5.95 -4.58 12.61
N ASP A 318 -5.06 -5.56 12.76
CA ASP A 318 -5.41 -6.98 12.64
C ASP A 318 -6.11 -7.53 13.89
N PHE A 319 -5.82 -6.95 15.06
CA PHE A 319 -6.34 -7.36 16.36
C PHE A 319 -6.91 -6.15 17.12
N PRO A 320 -8.01 -5.53 16.63
CA PRO A 320 -8.55 -4.29 17.18
C PRO A 320 -9.02 -4.41 18.63
N HIS A 321 -9.34 -5.62 19.10
CA HIS A 321 -9.80 -5.88 20.47
C HIS A 321 -8.68 -6.22 21.46
N LYS A 322 -7.47 -6.56 20.99
CA LYS A 322 -6.33 -6.89 21.87
C LYS A 322 -5.72 -5.63 22.50
N ASN A 323 -5.18 -5.77 23.73
CA ASN A 323 -4.48 -4.73 24.48
C ASN A 323 -3.05 -4.49 23.93
N ILE A 324 -2.96 -3.84 22.78
CA ILE A 324 -1.71 -3.60 22.05
C ILE A 324 -1.30 -2.13 22.13
N VAL A 325 -0.01 -1.88 22.30
CA VAL A 325 0.64 -0.57 22.08
C VAL A 325 1.74 -0.75 21.04
N GLU A 326 1.73 0.05 19.99
CA GLU A 326 2.73 -0.01 18.92
C GLU A 326 3.65 1.21 19.02
N TYR A 327 4.95 0.98 19.19
CA TYR A 327 5.97 2.03 19.14
C TYR A 327 6.64 2.03 17.76
N GLU A 328 6.67 3.19 17.12
CA GLU A 328 7.56 3.46 16.01
C GLU A 328 8.84 4.13 16.54
N ILE A 329 10.00 3.63 16.11
CA ILE A 329 11.31 4.14 16.53
C ILE A 329 12.05 4.80 15.38
N ASP A 330 12.85 5.79 15.74
CA ASP A 330 13.81 6.44 14.85
C ASP A 330 15.18 6.35 15.51
N GLU A 331 16.07 5.54 14.93
CA GLU A 331 17.43 5.35 15.47
C GLU A 331 18.33 6.57 15.23
N GLU A 332 17.92 7.50 14.36
CA GLU A 332 18.64 8.76 14.14
C GLU A 332 18.31 9.82 15.21
N ASP A 333 17.16 9.70 15.90
CA ASP A 333 16.80 10.57 17.03
C ASP A 333 16.95 9.84 18.37
N PRO A 334 17.92 10.24 19.23
CA PRO A 334 18.10 9.64 20.55
C PRO A 334 16.82 9.63 21.42
N ARG A 335 15.90 10.59 21.22
CA ARG A 335 14.63 10.68 21.94
C ARG A 335 13.59 9.64 21.48
N HIS A 336 13.74 9.12 20.26
CA HIS A 336 12.87 8.11 19.65
C HIS A 336 13.59 6.78 19.37
N SER A 337 14.80 6.60 19.91
CA SER A 337 15.61 5.37 19.76
C SER A 337 14.93 4.11 20.31
N GLY A 338 15.34 2.94 19.79
CA GLY A 338 14.86 1.64 20.24
C GLY A 338 15.07 1.39 21.74
N LEU A 339 16.22 1.83 22.27
CA LEU A 339 16.53 1.75 23.70
C LEU A 339 15.57 2.59 24.55
N GLN A 340 15.24 3.80 24.09
CA GLN A 340 14.31 4.68 24.79
C GLN A 340 12.89 4.11 24.77
N ALA A 341 12.44 3.61 23.61
CA ALA A 341 11.16 2.92 23.48
C ALA A 341 11.07 1.70 24.42
N PHE A 342 12.13 0.89 24.50
CA PHE A 342 12.19 -0.27 25.40
C PHE A 342 12.08 0.13 26.88
N LYS A 343 12.80 1.17 27.31
CA LYS A 343 12.70 1.70 28.68
C LYS A 343 11.29 2.18 29.02
N LEU A 344 10.62 2.85 28.09
CA LEU A 344 9.24 3.30 28.27
C LEU A 344 8.26 2.11 28.29
N ALA A 345 8.44 1.14 27.40
CA ALA A 345 7.64 -0.07 27.35
C ALA A 345 7.64 -0.80 28.71
N LEU A 346 8.79 -0.96 29.36
CA LEU A 346 8.88 -1.59 30.69
C LEU A 346 8.06 -0.86 31.78
N ARG A 347 7.86 0.45 31.65
CA ARG A 347 7.04 1.25 32.59
C ARG A 347 5.55 1.11 32.36
N GLN A 348 5.14 0.49 31.25
CA GLN A 348 3.74 0.28 30.91
C GLN A 348 3.20 -1.09 31.36
N SER A 349 3.94 -1.82 32.21
CA SER A 349 3.55 -3.16 32.68
C SER A 349 3.19 -4.15 31.55
N PRO A 350 4.04 -4.31 30.52
CA PRO A 350 3.80 -5.25 29.44
C PRO A 350 3.79 -6.68 29.96
N LYS A 351 2.94 -7.51 29.35
CA LYS A 351 3.04 -8.97 29.44
C LYS A 351 3.99 -9.52 28.39
N ARG A 352 3.95 -8.93 27.19
CA ARG A 352 4.86 -9.25 26.10
C ARG A 352 5.45 -8.00 25.45
N ILE A 353 6.72 -8.08 25.07
CA ILE A 353 7.35 -7.11 24.17
C ILE A 353 7.70 -7.84 22.88
N CYS A 354 7.24 -7.32 21.74
CA CYS A 354 7.63 -7.75 20.41
C CYS A 354 8.61 -6.73 19.83
N HIS A 355 9.86 -7.13 19.59
CA HIS A 355 10.89 -6.24 19.09
C HIS A 355 11.31 -6.65 17.68
N ALA A 356 11.18 -5.72 16.73
CA ALA A 356 11.73 -5.89 15.39
C ALA A 356 13.18 -5.40 15.41
N GLU A 357 14.13 -6.31 15.20
CA GLU A 357 15.53 -5.93 15.09
C GLU A 357 15.90 -5.81 13.60
N LYS A 358 16.29 -4.59 13.20
CA LYS A 358 17.00 -4.35 11.94
C LYS A 358 18.49 -4.47 12.22
N ARG A 359 19.16 -5.45 11.60
CA ARG A 359 20.63 -5.46 11.59
C ARG A 359 21.13 -4.35 10.68
N ILE A 360 21.71 -3.33 11.29
CA ILE A 360 22.63 -2.42 10.62
C ILE A 360 23.93 -3.21 10.49
N GLN A 361 24.36 -3.50 9.26
CA GLN A 361 25.75 -3.87 8.98
C GLN A 361 26.55 -2.61 8.72
#